data_AF-G9KZS9-F1
#
_entry.id   AF-G9KZS9-F1
#
_cell.length_a   1.000
_cell.length_b   1.000
_cell.length_c   1.000
_cell.angle_alpha   90.00
_cell.angle_beta   90.00
_cell.angle_gamma   90.00
#
_symmetry.space_group_name_H-M   'P 1'
#
loop_
_entity.id
_entity.type
_entity.pdbx_description
1 polymer ?
#
loop_
_entity_poly.entity_id
_entity_poly.type
_entity_poly.pdbx_seq_one_letter_code
_entity_poly.pdbx_strand_id
1 'polypeptide(L)'
;GLRTGVTEWPEPLEVKSAVELVQEFLNDLNKLDGFTDSTKKDTETVKHDSAAVDRSIECLFTVRGDLDFAEQLWFKMSGSVISYQDLVKCFTLIIQSLQRGDIQPWLHSGSNSLLSKLIHQSYHGTMDSVALSGTVPVKMLLEIGLDKLKKDYISFFIGQELASLNHLEYFITPSVDIQEQVYRVQKLHHILEILVSCMLFIKPQHELLFALT
;
A
#
# COMPACT_ATOMS: atom_id res chain seq x y z
N GLY A 1 1.31 -20.38 12.41
CA GLY A 1 2.55 -19.69 12.01
C GLY A 1 3.80 -20.52 12.26
N LEU A 2 4.49 -20.32 13.38
CA LEU A 2 5.88 -20.78 13.57
C LEU A 2 6.08 -22.24 14.03
N ARG A 3 5.02 -23.05 14.17
CA ARG A 3 5.14 -24.46 14.64
C ARG A 3 4.87 -25.53 13.58
N THR A 4 4.25 -25.18 12.46
CA THR A 4 3.77 -26.16 11.45
C THR A 4 4.43 -26.02 10.09
N GLY A 5 5.20 -24.96 9.82
CA GLY A 5 5.82 -24.71 8.52
C GLY A 5 4.84 -24.40 7.37
N VAL A 6 3.54 -24.45 7.65
CA VAL A 6 2.47 -24.05 6.73
C VAL A 6 2.02 -22.65 7.15
N THR A 7 2.33 -21.67 6.31
CA THR A 7 1.78 -20.32 6.44
C THR A 7 0.46 -20.33 5.68
N GLU A 8 -0.65 -20.39 6.41
CA GLU A 8 -1.98 -20.23 5.84
C GLU A 8 -2.15 -18.78 5.38
N TRP A 9 -2.84 -18.59 4.25
CA TRP A 9 -3.17 -17.26 3.77
C TRP A 9 -4.09 -16.57 4.77
N PRO A 10 -4.04 -15.22 4.87
CA PRO A 10 -4.99 -14.48 5.69
C PRO A 10 -6.42 -14.83 5.28
N GLU A 11 -7.34 -14.88 6.25
CA GLU A 11 -8.76 -14.96 5.93
C GLU A 11 -9.16 -13.70 5.11
N PRO A 12 -9.91 -13.86 4.01
CA PRO A 12 -10.31 -12.72 3.19
C PRO A 12 -11.20 -11.79 4.01
N LEU A 13 -10.86 -10.51 4.00
CA LEU A 13 -11.63 -9.44 4.62
C LEU A 13 -12.73 -8.92 3.66
N GLU A 14 -12.63 -9.28 2.38
CA GLU A 14 -13.52 -8.88 1.29
C GLU A 14 -14.44 -10.03 0.87
N VAL A 15 -15.71 -9.70 0.58
CA VAL A 15 -16.72 -10.67 0.10
C VAL A 15 -16.51 -11.03 -1.37
N LYS A 16 -15.92 -10.10 -2.15
CA LYS A 16 -15.61 -10.28 -3.57
C LYS A 16 -14.24 -10.92 -3.75
N SER A 17 -14.07 -11.71 -4.81
CA SER A 17 -12.77 -12.31 -5.12
C SER A 17 -11.75 -11.26 -5.57
N ALA A 18 -10.46 -11.51 -5.33
CA ALA A 18 -9.38 -10.61 -5.77
C ALA A 18 -9.42 -10.33 -7.28
N VAL A 19 -9.76 -11.34 -8.07
CA VAL A 19 -9.80 -11.24 -9.54
C VAL A 19 -10.94 -10.31 -9.96
N GLU A 20 -12.12 -10.41 -9.33
CA GLU A 20 -13.24 -9.51 -9.59
C GLU A 20 -12.90 -8.06 -9.20
N LEU A 21 -12.30 -7.85 -8.02
CA LEU A 21 -11.90 -6.51 -7.57
C LEU A 21 -10.88 -5.86 -8.50
N VAL A 22 -9.89 -6.63 -8.98
CA VAL A 22 -8.91 -6.13 -9.95
C VAL A 22 -9.56 -5.87 -11.31
N GLN A 23 -10.46 -6.74 -11.77
CA GLN A 23 -11.15 -6.54 -13.04
C GLN A 23 -12.07 -5.30 -13.01
N GLU A 24 -12.83 -5.12 -11.93
CA GLU A 24 -13.64 -3.91 -11.70
C GLU A 24 -12.75 -2.66 -11.71
N PHE A 25 -11.63 -2.70 -10.99
CA PHE A 25 -10.67 -1.59 -10.93
C PHE A 25 -10.11 -1.21 -12.31
N LEU A 26 -9.69 -2.19 -13.12
CA LEU A 26 -9.21 -1.95 -14.48
C LEU A 26 -10.31 -1.38 -15.38
N ASN A 27 -11.54 -1.90 -15.26
CA ASN A 27 -12.67 -1.41 -16.04
C ASN A 27 -13.03 0.04 -15.69
N ASP A 28 -12.92 0.43 -14.43
CA ASP A 28 -13.22 1.79 -13.99
C ASP A 28 -12.15 2.79 -14.45
N LEU A 29 -10.88 2.39 -14.50
CA LEU A 29 -9.81 3.18 -15.11
C LEU A 29 -10.06 3.42 -16.61
N ASN A 30 -10.50 2.40 -17.35
CA ASN A 30 -10.86 2.54 -18.77
C ASN A 30 -12.04 3.50 -18.99
N LYS A 31 -13.00 3.54 -18.07
CA LYS A 31 -14.16 4.47 -18.17
C LYS A 31 -13.76 5.90 -17.84
N LEU A 32 -12.79 6.09 -16.93
CA LEU A 32 -12.34 7.42 -16.52
C LEU A 32 -11.62 8.17 -17.64
N ASP A 33 -10.95 7.44 -18.55
CA ASP A 33 -10.33 8.01 -19.76
C ASP A 33 -11.36 8.59 -20.76
N GLY A 34 -12.66 8.34 -20.53
CA GLY A 34 -13.79 8.89 -21.28
C GLY A 34 -14.67 9.90 -20.53
N PHE A 35 -14.40 10.21 -19.26
CA PHE A 35 -15.25 11.11 -18.47
C PHE A 35 -14.46 11.83 -17.38
N THR A 36 -14.06 13.06 -17.67
CA THR A 36 -13.65 14.01 -16.63
C THR A 36 -14.83 14.35 -15.72
N ASP A 37 -14.54 14.31 -14.42
CA ASP A 37 -15.28 14.92 -13.31
C ASP A 37 -16.44 14.12 -12.71
N SER A 38 -16.14 13.38 -11.63
CA SER A 38 -16.99 13.37 -10.44
C SER A 38 -16.24 12.79 -9.24
N THR A 39 -15.62 13.65 -8.44
CA THR A 39 -15.20 13.31 -7.07
C THR A 39 -16.45 13.09 -6.22
N LYS A 40 -16.86 11.83 -6.03
CA LYS A 40 -17.81 11.47 -4.97
C LYS A 40 -17.06 10.81 -3.83
N LYS A 41 -16.90 11.60 -2.78
CA LYS A 41 -16.34 11.24 -1.49
C LYS A 41 -17.47 10.64 -0.66
N ASP A 42 -17.65 9.33 -0.73
CA ASP A 42 -18.58 8.62 0.14
C ASP A 42 -17.87 8.28 1.45
N THR A 43 -18.01 9.18 2.42
CA THR A 43 -17.66 8.94 3.83
C THR A 43 -18.94 8.52 4.54
N GLU A 44 -19.12 7.22 4.75
CA GLU A 44 -20.17 6.71 5.63
C GLU A 44 -19.76 6.97 7.09
N THR A 45 -20.47 7.91 7.73
CA THR A 45 -20.33 8.22 9.15
C THR A 45 -21.07 7.18 9.99
N VAL A 46 -20.34 6.29 10.68
CA VAL A 46 -20.89 5.48 11.77
C VAL A 46 -20.74 6.26 13.08
N LYS A 47 -21.86 6.59 13.72
CA LYS A 47 -21.89 7.19 15.06
C LYS A 47 -21.53 6.15 16.12
N HIS A 48 -20.45 6.39 16.85
CA HIS A 48 -20.21 5.79 18.17
C HIS A 48 -19.87 6.88 19.20
N ASP A 49 -20.61 6.89 20.30
CA ASP A 49 -20.57 7.90 21.37
C ASP A 49 -19.40 7.69 22.35
N SER A 50 -18.17 7.95 21.90
CA SER A 50 -16.93 8.16 22.71
C SER A 50 -16.09 9.34 22.19
N ALA A 51 -16.79 10.34 21.64
CA ALA A 51 -16.34 11.21 20.54
C ALA A 51 -15.22 12.26 20.79
N ALA A 52 -14.59 12.35 21.97
CA ALA A 52 -13.54 13.35 22.21
C ALA A 52 -12.12 12.78 22.13
N VAL A 53 -11.91 11.55 22.62
CA VAL A 53 -10.60 10.87 22.56
C VAL A 53 -10.43 10.20 21.19
N ASP A 54 -11.49 9.59 20.66
CA ASP A 54 -11.46 8.95 19.34
C ASP A 54 -11.20 9.95 18.21
N ARG A 55 -11.82 11.13 18.23
CA ARG A 55 -11.53 12.18 17.22
C ARG A 55 -10.09 12.71 17.30
N SER A 56 -9.48 12.69 18.50
CA SER A 56 -8.10 13.13 18.68
C SER A 56 -7.11 12.11 18.10
N ILE A 57 -7.42 10.81 18.23
CA ILE A 57 -6.65 9.71 17.63
C ILE A 57 -6.91 9.60 16.12
N GLU A 58 -8.16 9.72 15.67
CA GLU A 58 -8.51 9.75 14.23
C GLU A 58 -7.89 10.94 13.49
N CYS A 59 -7.71 12.10 14.15
CA CYS A 59 -7.02 13.25 13.57
C CYS A 59 -5.48 13.05 13.51
N LEU A 60 -4.89 12.23 14.39
CA LEU A 60 -3.46 11.89 14.36
C LEU A 60 -3.13 10.96 13.19
N PHE A 61 -4.07 10.10 12.80
CA PHE A 61 -3.92 9.14 11.70
C PHE A 61 -4.71 9.61 10.48
N THR A 62 -4.23 10.67 9.81
CA THR A 62 -4.75 11.02 8.49
C THR A 62 -4.40 9.90 7.51
N VAL A 63 -5.42 9.13 7.13
CA VAL A 63 -5.26 8.07 6.12
C VAL A 63 -4.90 8.73 4.80
N ARG A 64 -3.77 8.32 4.21
CA ARG A 64 -3.32 8.85 2.92
C ARG A 64 -4.38 8.54 1.85
N GLY A 65 -4.95 9.59 1.25
CA GLY A 65 -6.01 9.49 0.25
C GLY A 65 -5.52 9.55 -1.19
N ASP A 66 -4.33 10.10 -1.42
CA ASP A 66 -3.62 10.13 -2.69
C ASP A 66 -2.87 8.81 -2.90
N LEU A 67 -3.60 7.74 -3.21
CA LEU A 67 -3.02 6.45 -3.56
C LEU A 67 -2.83 6.34 -5.08
N ASP A 68 -1.64 5.99 -5.52
CA ASP A 68 -1.42 5.69 -6.94
C ASP A 68 -2.00 4.33 -7.36
N PHE A 69 -1.86 3.98 -8.63
CA PHE A 69 -2.35 2.72 -9.17
C PHE A 69 -1.81 1.49 -8.42
N ALA A 70 -0.50 1.43 -8.14
CA ALA A 70 0.11 0.28 -7.50
C ALA A 70 -0.34 0.15 -6.03
N GLU A 71 -0.59 1.27 -5.37
CA GLU A 71 -1.04 1.34 -3.98
C GLU A 71 -2.52 0.95 -3.84
N GLN A 72 -3.37 1.43 -4.76
CA GLN A 72 -4.76 1.00 -4.85
C GLN A 72 -4.86 -0.49 -5.18
N LEU A 73 -3.99 -0.99 -6.06
CA LEU A 73 -3.91 -2.40 -6.39
C LEU A 73 -3.51 -3.23 -5.16
N TRP A 74 -2.47 -2.83 -4.43
CA TRP A 74 -2.06 -3.49 -3.19
C TRP A 74 -3.21 -3.54 -2.19
N PHE A 75 -3.91 -2.41 -1.98
CA PHE A 75 -5.03 -2.35 -1.06
C PHE A 75 -6.11 -3.39 -1.41
N LYS A 76 -6.55 -3.42 -2.67
CA LYS A 76 -7.55 -4.39 -3.14
C LYS A 76 -7.08 -5.83 -2.98
N MET A 77 -5.86 -6.14 -3.40
CA MET A 77 -5.33 -7.51 -3.36
C MET A 77 -5.01 -8.00 -1.94
N SER A 78 -4.55 -7.12 -1.05
CA SER A 78 -4.09 -7.50 0.29
C SER A 78 -5.21 -8.08 1.17
N GLY A 79 -6.46 -7.65 0.96
CA GLY A 79 -7.63 -8.13 1.70
C GLY A 79 -8.40 -9.28 1.04
N SER A 80 -8.11 -9.61 -0.22
CA SER A 80 -8.94 -10.51 -1.03
C SER A 80 -8.20 -11.70 -1.65
N VAL A 81 -6.86 -11.65 -1.71
CA VAL A 81 -6.04 -12.76 -2.25
C VAL A 81 -5.97 -13.89 -1.24
N ILE A 82 -6.43 -15.07 -1.64
CA ILE A 82 -6.44 -16.27 -0.79
C ILE A 82 -5.56 -17.40 -1.35
N SER A 83 -4.98 -17.21 -2.54
CA SER A 83 -4.16 -18.23 -3.19
C SER A 83 -3.10 -17.65 -4.14
N TYR A 84 -2.06 -18.44 -4.41
CA TYR A 84 -1.08 -18.12 -5.45
C TYR A 84 -1.72 -17.96 -6.84
N GLN A 85 -2.79 -18.73 -7.12
CA GLN A 85 -3.49 -18.65 -8.40
C GLN A 85 -4.22 -17.30 -8.57
N ASP A 86 -4.71 -16.71 -7.48
CA ASP A 86 -5.31 -15.38 -7.52
C ASP A 86 -4.26 -14.33 -7.89
N LEU A 87 -3.05 -14.41 -7.31
CA LEU A 87 -1.93 -13.53 -7.68
C LEU A 87 -1.62 -13.63 -9.18
N VAL A 88 -1.44 -14.86 -9.68
CA VAL A 88 -1.14 -15.09 -11.10
C VAL A 88 -2.24 -14.51 -11.99
N LYS A 89 -3.51 -14.78 -11.68
CA LYS A 89 -4.65 -14.26 -12.46
C LYS A 89 -4.72 -12.74 -12.41
N CYS A 90 -4.61 -12.12 -11.23
CA CYS A 90 -4.65 -10.67 -11.06
C CYS A 90 -3.53 -9.99 -11.85
N PHE A 91 -2.28 -10.45 -11.70
CA PHE A 91 -1.16 -9.87 -12.44
C PHE A 91 -1.24 -10.17 -13.94
N THR A 92 -1.79 -11.31 -14.35
CA THR A 92 -2.02 -11.60 -15.78
C THR A 92 -2.99 -10.59 -16.39
N LEU A 93 -4.11 -10.29 -15.71
CA LEU A 93 -5.08 -9.30 -16.19
C LEU A 93 -4.44 -7.92 -16.35
N ILE A 94 -3.68 -7.48 -15.34
CA ILE A 94 -3.00 -6.18 -15.34
C ILE A 94 -1.98 -6.10 -16.47
N ILE A 95 -1.12 -7.12 -16.60
CA ILE A 95 -0.10 -7.19 -17.65
C ILE A 95 -0.75 -7.16 -19.03
N GLN A 96 -1.83 -7.90 -19.24
CA GLN A 96 -2.56 -7.90 -20.51
C GLN A 96 -3.19 -6.53 -20.82
N SER A 97 -3.79 -5.87 -19.84
CA SER A 97 -4.36 -4.53 -20.01
C SER A 97 -3.27 -3.48 -20.33
N LEU A 98 -2.10 -3.58 -19.69
CA LEU A 98 -0.95 -2.73 -20.00
C LEU A 98 -0.36 -3.00 -21.40
N GLN A 99 -0.28 -4.27 -21.80
CA GLN A 99 0.23 -4.65 -23.13
C GLN A 99 -0.69 -4.24 -24.27
N ARG A 100 -2.02 -4.31 -24.05
CA ARG A 100 -3.01 -3.83 -25.01
C ARG A 100 -3.09 -2.30 -25.09
N GLY A 101 -2.52 -1.61 -24.10
CA GLY A 101 -2.65 -0.17 -23.96
C GLY A 101 -4.06 0.25 -23.55
N ASP A 102 -4.83 -0.66 -22.92
CA ASP A 102 -6.19 -0.37 -22.46
C ASP A 102 -6.18 0.70 -21.37
N ILE A 103 -5.13 0.72 -20.54
CA ILE A 103 -4.95 1.61 -19.38
C ILE A 103 -3.64 2.39 -19.48
N GLN A 104 -3.62 3.62 -18.96
CA GLN A 104 -2.41 4.40 -18.70
C GLN A 104 -2.37 4.85 -17.22
N PRO A 105 -2.09 3.93 -16.29
CA PRO A 105 -2.22 4.20 -14.86
C PRO A 105 -1.14 5.15 -14.37
N TRP A 106 -1.46 6.09 -13.48
CA TRP A 106 -0.47 6.98 -12.88
C TRP A 106 0.25 6.34 -11.67
N LEU A 107 1.53 6.66 -11.49
CA LEU A 107 2.39 6.17 -10.40
C LEU A 107 3.10 7.33 -9.70
N HIS A 108 3.28 7.21 -8.37
CA HIS A 108 4.21 8.08 -7.66
C HIS A 108 5.65 7.80 -8.08
N SER A 109 6.46 8.85 -8.11
CA SER A 109 7.91 8.72 -8.36
C SER A 109 8.61 7.91 -7.28
N GLY A 110 9.70 7.22 -7.65
CA GLY A 110 10.61 6.58 -6.70
C GLY A 110 10.31 5.12 -6.36
N SER A 111 9.30 4.51 -6.97
CA SER A 111 9.13 3.04 -6.93
C SER A 111 10.16 2.35 -7.82
N ASN A 112 10.76 1.26 -7.32
CA ASN A 112 11.66 0.39 -8.07
C ASN A 112 11.05 -1.01 -8.32
N SER A 113 9.76 -1.17 -8.01
CA SER A 113 9.02 -2.45 -8.14
C SER A 113 9.01 -2.94 -9.58
N LEU A 114 8.90 -4.25 -9.78
CA LEU A 114 8.76 -4.82 -11.12
C LEU A 114 7.52 -4.26 -11.83
N LEU A 115 6.40 -4.07 -11.12
CA LEU A 115 5.18 -3.50 -11.69
C LEU A 115 5.37 -2.07 -12.19
N SER A 116 6.07 -1.21 -11.42
CA SER A 116 6.35 0.16 -11.86
C SER A 116 7.15 0.21 -13.16
N LYS A 117 8.16 -0.68 -13.29
CA LYS A 117 8.97 -0.79 -14.51
C LYS A 117 8.12 -1.21 -15.71
N LEU A 118 7.21 -2.18 -15.54
CA LEU A 118 6.32 -2.62 -16.60
C LEU A 118 5.34 -1.52 -17.04
N ILE A 119 4.81 -0.75 -16.09
CA ILE A 119 3.93 0.39 -16.39
C ILE A 119 4.70 1.44 -17.21
N HIS A 120 5.92 1.80 -16.79
CA HIS A 120 6.74 2.74 -17.55
C HIS A 120 7.09 2.23 -18.96
N GLN A 121 7.39 0.95 -19.11
CA GLN A 121 7.65 0.35 -20.43
C GLN A 121 6.40 0.33 -21.32
N SER A 122 5.21 0.13 -20.73
CA SER A 122 3.93 0.13 -21.44
C SER A 122 3.66 1.48 -22.13
N TYR A 123 3.98 2.62 -21.49
CA TYR A 123 3.82 3.94 -22.10
C TYR A 123 4.62 4.13 -23.41
N HIS A 124 5.73 3.40 -23.55
CA HIS A 124 6.59 3.46 -24.72
C HIS A 124 6.34 2.32 -25.71
N GLY A 125 5.38 1.43 -25.43
CA GLY A 125 5.06 0.27 -26.27
C GLY A 125 6.13 -0.83 -26.28
N THR A 126 7.07 -0.81 -25.33
CA THR A 126 8.23 -1.74 -25.26
C THR A 126 8.17 -2.62 -24.02
N MET A 127 6.98 -3.10 -23.66
CA MET A 127 6.77 -3.85 -22.43
C MET A 127 7.35 -5.27 -22.53
N ASP A 128 8.22 -5.63 -21.58
CA ASP A 128 8.83 -6.95 -21.54
C ASP A 128 7.80 -8.06 -21.24
N SER A 129 8.02 -9.24 -21.81
CA SER A 129 7.24 -10.43 -21.46
C SER A 129 7.67 -10.95 -20.09
N VAL A 130 6.82 -10.79 -19.08
CA VAL A 130 7.08 -11.31 -17.72
C VAL A 130 6.43 -12.68 -17.55
N ALA A 131 7.25 -13.68 -17.24
CA ALA A 131 6.77 -14.99 -16.84
C ALA A 131 6.32 -14.96 -15.38
N LEU A 132 5.00 -15.08 -15.14
CA LEU A 132 4.40 -15.16 -13.79
C LEU A 132 4.54 -16.57 -13.19
N SER A 133 5.79 -17.05 -13.07
CA SER A 133 6.13 -18.36 -12.52
C SER A 133 6.98 -18.26 -11.25
N GLY A 134 7.07 -19.35 -10.50
CA GLY A 134 7.86 -19.41 -9.27
C GLY A 134 7.38 -18.43 -8.21
N THR A 135 8.29 -17.61 -7.67
CA THR A 135 7.99 -16.63 -6.62
C THR A 135 7.70 -15.23 -7.17
N VAL A 136 7.72 -15.03 -8.48
CA VAL A 136 7.56 -13.71 -9.12
C VAL A 136 6.25 -13.02 -8.72
N PRO A 137 5.06 -13.65 -8.79
CA PRO A 137 3.81 -12.98 -8.41
C PRO A 137 3.77 -12.55 -6.94
N VAL A 138 4.32 -13.38 -6.05
CA VAL A 138 4.42 -13.06 -4.62
C VAL A 138 5.36 -11.88 -4.41
N LYS A 139 6.51 -11.87 -5.09
CA LYS A 139 7.48 -10.78 -5.01
C LYS A 139 6.91 -9.48 -5.54
N MET A 140 6.15 -9.50 -6.64
CA MET A 140 5.48 -8.32 -7.18
C MET A 140 4.51 -7.72 -6.17
N LEU A 141 3.66 -8.55 -5.54
CA LEU A 141 2.74 -8.08 -4.50
C LEU A 141 3.51 -7.51 -3.30
N LEU A 142 4.57 -8.20 -2.86
CA LEU A 142 5.41 -7.74 -1.74
C LEU A 142 6.10 -6.39 -2.02
N GLU A 143 6.63 -6.20 -3.24
CA GLU A 143 7.28 -4.94 -3.64
C GLU A 143 6.31 -3.76 -3.60
N ILE A 144 5.10 -3.90 -4.16
CA ILE A 144 4.10 -2.82 -4.14
C ILE A 144 3.57 -2.54 -2.72
N GLY A 145 3.46 -3.58 -1.88
CA GLY A 145 3.09 -3.42 -0.47
C GLY A 145 4.14 -2.68 0.34
N LEU A 146 5.42 -3.00 0.15
CA LEU A 146 6.52 -2.27 0.78
C LEU A 146 6.55 -0.80 0.37
N ASP A 147 6.40 -0.52 -0.92
CA ASP A 147 6.38 0.86 -1.42
C ASP A 147 5.20 1.65 -0.83
N LYS A 148 4.02 1.02 -0.70
CA LYS A 148 2.85 1.63 -0.08
C LYS A 148 3.09 1.92 1.40
N LEU A 149 3.52 0.91 2.17
CA LEU A 149 3.72 1.02 3.62
C LEU A 149 4.81 2.04 3.97
N LYS A 150 5.93 2.05 3.25
CA LYS A 150 6.98 3.05 3.46
C LYS A 150 6.42 4.47 3.28
N LYS A 151 5.63 4.71 2.22
CA LYS A 151 5.01 6.02 2.01
C LYS A 151 4.00 6.36 3.10
N ASP A 152 3.27 5.40 3.65
CA ASP A 152 2.37 5.63 4.79
C ASP A 152 3.15 6.10 6.02
N TYR A 153 4.23 5.40 6.38
CA TYR A 153 5.07 5.79 7.51
C TYR A 153 5.74 7.15 7.29
N ILE A 154 6.26 7.41 6.08
CA ILE A 154 6.80 8.73 5.72
C ILE A 154 5.73 9.80 5.92
N SER A 155 4.53 9.59 5.36
CA SER A 155 3.41 10.53 5.46
C SER A 155 3.03 10.79 6.91
N PHE A 156 2.99 9.75 7.74
CA PHE A 156 2.69 9.87 9.16
C PHE A 156 3.77 10.65 9.92
N PHE A 157 5.03 10.18 9.89
CA PHE A 157 6.10 10.75 10.70
C PHE A 157 6.48 12.18 10.27
N ILE A 158 6.46 12.47 8.97
CA ILE A 158 6.71 13.82 8.47
C ILE A 158 5.47 14.70 8.68
N GLY A 159 4.27 14.18 8.40
CA GLY A 159 3.02 14.94 8.54
C GLY A 159 2.72 15.34 9.98
N GLN A 160 3.15 14.54 10.96
CA GLN A 160 3.07 14.86 12.38
C GLN A 160 4.31 15.62 12.91
N GLU A 161 5.24 16.01 12.03
CA GLU A 161 6.49 16.69 12.38
C GLU A 161 7.33 15.92 13.42
N LEU A 162 7.24 14.58 13.43
CA LEU A 162 7.96 13.70 14.35
C LEU A 162 9.35 13.30 13.82
N ALA A 163 9.54 13.32 12.50
CA ALA A 163 10.83 13.04 11.87
C ALA A 163 11.00 13.79 10.55
N SER A 164 12.24 13.95 10.12
CA SER A 164 12.57 14.40 8.77
C SER A 164 12.78 13.19 7.85
N LEU A 165 12.74 13.40 6.53
CA LEU A 165 13.05 12.33 5.56
C LEU A 165 14.46 11.75 5.79
N ASN A 166 15.42 12.59 6.19
CA ASN A 166 16.79 12.15 6.49
C ASN A 166 16.84 11.21 7.71
N HIS A 167 16.01 11.45 8.74
CA HIS A 167 15.91 10.53 9.88
C HIS A 167 15.34 9.17 9.46
N LEU A 168 14.43 9.16 8.48
CA LEU A 168 13.77 7.96 7.99
C LEU A 168 14.60 7.19 6.94
N GLU A 169 15.67 7.78 6.40
CA GLU A 169 16.44 7.25 5.28
C GLU A 169 16.88 5.79 5.50
N TYR A 170 17.38 5.47 6.70
CA TYR A 170 17.76 4.11 7.06
C TYR A 170 16.63 3.12 6.84
N PHE A 171 15.39 3.47 7.19
CA PHE A 171 14.25 2.55 7.13
C PHE A 171 13.68 2.40 5.72
N ILE A 172 13.77 3.44 4.90
CA ILE A 172 13.08 3.50 3.60
C ILE A 172 13.96 3.13 2.41
N THR A 173 15.29 3.12 2.58
CA THR A 173 16.24 2.90 1.48
C THR A 173 15.96 1.63 0.67
N PRO A 174 15.96 1.71 -0.68
CA PRO A 174 15.77 0.54 -1.54
C PRO A 174 17.06 -0.25 -1.79
N SER A 175 18.21 0.19 -1.27
CA SER A 175 19.53 -0.38 -1.60
C SER A 175 19.82 -1.74 -0.96
N VAL A 176 19.00 -2.15 0.01
CA VAL A 176 19.14 -3.43 0.73
C VAL A 176 18.20 -4.49 0.17
N ASP A 177 18.44 -5.75 0.50
CA ASP A 177 17.58 -6.84 0.04
C ASP A 177 16.15 -6.72 0.59
N ILE A 178 15.21 -7.42 -0.06
CA ILE A 178 13.79 -7.28 0.25
C ILE A 178 13.42 -7.76 1.67
N GLN A 179 14.15 -8.73 2.24
CA GLN A 179 13.87 -9.21 3.60
C GLN A 179 14.30 -8.17 4.63
N GLU A 180 15.46 -7.55 4.44
CA GLU A 180 15.91 -6.44 5.26
C GLU A 180 14.97 -5.22 5.13
N GLN A 181 14.44 -4.94 3.94
CA GLN A 181 13.42 -3.89 3.78
C GLN A 181 12.15 -4.19 4.58
N VAL A 182 11.65 -5.43 4.56
CA VAL A 182 10.50 -5.84 5.39
C VAL A 182 10.81 -5.64 6.87
N TYR A 183 11.99 -6.09 7.32
CA TYR A 183 12.39 -5.96 8.72
C TYR A 183 12.49 -4.51 9.18
N ARG A 184 12.96 -3.60 8.32
CA ARG A 184 13.01 -2.16 8.61
C ARG A 184 11.62 -1.52 8.69
N VAL A 185 10.70 -1.92 7.83
CA VAL A 185 9.29 -1.48 7.93
C VAL A 185 8.64 -1.99 9.24
N GLN A 186 8.97 -3.21 9.68
CA GLN A 186 8.53 -3.71 10.99
C GLN A 186 9.08 -2.86 12.15
N LYS A 187 10.35 -2.41 12.07
CA LYS A 187 10.89 -1.47 13.07
C LYS A 187 10.12 -0.15 13.10
N LEU A 188 9.78 0.42 11.93
CA LEU A 188 8.93 1.62 11.87
C LEU A 188 7.57 1.38 12.52
N HIS A 189 6.97 0.21 12.28
CA HIS A 189 5.73 -0.17 12.94
C HIS A 189 5.88 -0.24 14.46
N HIS A 190 6.92 -0.88 14.98
CA HIS A 190 7.16 -0.95 16.42
C HIS A 190 7.40 0.42 17.05
N ILE A 191 8.10 1.34 16.35
CA ILE A 191 8.24 2.73 16.80
C ILE A 191 6.86 3.38 16.92
N LEU A 192 5.99 3.18 15.92
CA LEU A 192 4.63 3.68 15.96
C LEU A 192 3.82 3.07 17.13
N GLU A 193 3.92 1.78 17.39
CA GLU A 193 3.24 1.12 18.52
C GLU A 193 3.67 1.70 19.88
N ILE A 194 4.98 1.98 20.03
CA ILE A 194 5.51 2.65 21.24
C ILE A 194 4.93 4.05 21.36
N LEU A 195 4.91 4.83 20.28
CA LEU A 195 4.34 6.18 20.28
C LEU A 195 2.86 6.16 20.66
N VAL A 196 2.06 5.29 20.05
CA VAL A 196 0.63 5.12 20.37
C VAL A 196 0.43 4.74 21.84
N SER A 197 1.25 3.82 22.34
CA SER A 197 1.18 3.39 23.75
C SER A 197 1.51 4.55 24.70
N CYS A 198 2.49 5.37 24.36
CA CYS A 198 2.90 6.53 25.16
C CYS A 198 1.90 7.69 25.08
N MET A 199 1.22 7.88 23.94
CA MET A 199 0.19 8.92 23.77
C MET A 199 -0.97 8.79 24.79
N LEU A 200 -1.23 7.60 25.33
CA LEU A 200 -2.23 7.39 26.38
C LEU A 200 -1.85 8.05 27.72
N PHE A 201 -0.55 8.29 27.96
CA PHE A 201 -0.02 8.79 29.24
C PHE A 201 0.60 10.18 29.10
N ILE A 202 1.19 10.46 27.95
CA ILE A 202 1.78 11.75 27.61
C ILE A 202 0.65 12.60 27.03
N LYS A 203 0.01 13.45 27.86
CA LYS A 203 -0.81 14.58 27.37
C LYS A 203 -0.04 15.26 26.21
N PRO A 204 -0.70 15.81 25.18
CA PRO A 204 -0.11 16.07 23.86
C PRO A 204 1.00 17.14 23.92
N GLN A 205 2.17 16.74 24.39
CA GLN A 205 3.40 17.50 24.41
C GLN A 205 4.19 16.98 23.22
N HIS A 206 4.02 17.65 22.09
CA HIS A 206 4.66 17.30 20.83
C HIS A 206 6.17 17.13 20.99
N GLU A 207 6.82 17.97 21.80
CA GLU A 207 8.26 17.87 22.11
C GLU A 207 8.67 16.52 22.71
N LEU A 208 7.85 15.92 23.57
CA LEU A 208 8.13 14.60 24.14
C LEU A 208 7.91 13.47 23.12
N LEU A 209 6.92 13.61 22.24
CA LEU A 209 6.67 12.65 21.16
C LEU A 209 7.78 12.71 20.10
N PHE A 210 8.25 13.91 19.76
CA PHE A 210 9.39 14.12 18.87
C PHE A 210 10.67 13.53 19.46
N ALA A 211 10.97 13.80 20.74
CA ALA A 211 12.16 13.26 21.40
C ALA A 211 12.15 11.73 21.57
N LEU A 212 10.96 11.12 21.57
CA LEU A 212 10.76 9.67 21.65
C LEU A 212 10.90 8.98 20.29
N THR A 213 10.70 9.70 19.19
CA THR A 213 10.73 9.18 17.80
C THR A 213 12.16 9.16 17.26
#